data_AF-A0A158NW93-F1
#
_entry.id   AF-A0A158NW93-F1
#
_cell.length_a   1.000
_cell.length_b   1.000
_cell.length_c   1.000
_cell.angle_alpha   90.00
_cell.angle_beta   90.00
_cell.angle_gamma   90.00
#
_symmetry.space_group_name_H-M   'P 1'
#
loop_
_entity.id
_entity.type
_entity.pdbx_description
1 polymer ?
#
loop_
_entity_poly.entity_id
_entity_poly.type
_entity_poly.pdbx_seq_one_letter_code
_entity_poly.pdbx_strand_id
1 'polypeptide(L)'
;MEMMNDDKSDRIKQDHIQNIMKEIIPSIKNQSNGINGCTKNADENEHYELAEAKNSVKYIKHFVTKMKPIIDQNAAKPKDYDKWTEEEQIKHIIDNIKTYMPSIPQSLLFFISGTLYRGDCGRNSMDKPLWLDMEKFQRGQKFVLDYFVSISFANIISLFQIFAFTGALKPLIFSQKSHTPYLAFKRYLSTICYIKSWMTEDPWTVGTRAYNDIQTVRRMHREIRLKLCEKDTEEIEMASKIPNPWCPNREIISEDLSSCPYPTIENGCINVLIKLTGLNQADMAATQFAFIGMILLYPQEFGIYVSDEDMAAFCHTWRGLGYLLGIEDQYNFCRGSLKEIKQRSRDFIEVWTKSYLRQALPEWEHMLRCVIEGSSYFMGFFTFKMALLFLTNLLNIDMPRMRSTLTYYERFKLIISQHFMSYIIRIRFIREFLTKKFYEKMDEAVKYRPKKHMELKKRSQKTLAEGL
;
A
#
# COMPACT_ATOMS: atom_id res chain seq x y z
N MET A 1 -43.28 8.10 -9.02
CA MET A 1 -43.45 8.74 -10.34
C MET A 1 -42.40 9.84 -10.41
N GLU A 2 -41.62 9.82 -11.50
CA GLU A 2 -40.53 10.72 -11.89
C GLU A 2 -39.20 10.66 -11.10
N MET A 3 -38.29 9.86 -11.66
CA MET A 3 -36.84 10.08 -11.60
C MET A 3 -36.51 11.39 -12.33
N MET A 4 -35.91 12.36 -11.65
CA MET A 4 -35.28 13.52 -12.29
C MET A 4 -33.84 13.71 -11.79
N ASN A 5 -32.92 13.40 -12.71
CA ASN A 5 -31.66 14.09 -13.01
C ASN A 5 -30.44 13.94 -12.09
N ASP A 6 -29.69 12.84 -12.29
CA ASP A 6 -28.22 12.76 -12.11
C ASP A 6 -27.43 13.40 -13.27
N ASP A 7 -28.10 13.80 -14.35
CA ASP A 7 -27.48 14.32 -15.61
C ASP A 7 -26.75 15.67 -15.42
N LYS A 8 -27.03 16.41 -14.34
CA LYS A 8 -26.29 17.65 -14.01
C LYS A 8 -24.92 17.38 -13.37
N SER A 9 -24.76 16.28 -12.63
CA SER A 9 -23.47 15.97 -12.01
C SER A 9 -22.45 15.48 -13.04
N ASP A 10 -22.90 14.80 -14.09
CA ASP A 10 -22.03 14.24 -15.12
C ASP A 10 -21.62 15.29 -16.17
N ARG A 11 -22.48 16.28 -16.48
CA ARG A 11 -22.08 17.44 -17.31
C ARG A 11 -21.02 18.31 -16.63
N ILE A 12 -21.10 18.50 -15.31
CA ILE A 12 -20.07 19.23 -14.54
C ILE A 12 -18.71 18.50 -14.58
N LYS A 13 -18.70 17.15 -14.60
CA LYS A 13 -17.47 16.35 -14.75
C LYS A 13 -16.86 16.45 -16.15
N GLN A 14 -17.70 16.53 -17.18
CA GLN A 14 -17.26 16.62 -18.57
C GLN A 14 -16.67 18.00 -18.91
N ASP A 15 -17.28 19.07 -18.36
CA ASP A 15 -16.74 20.43 -18.46
C ASP A 15 -15.43 20.59 -17.66
N HIS A 16 -15.27 19.92 -16.53
CA HIS A 16 -14.02 19.99 -15.76
C HIS A 16 -12.84 19.32 -16.47
N ILE A 17 -13.06 18.17 -17.13
CA ILE A 17 -12.03 17.46 -17.90
C ILE A 17 -11.69 18.23 -19.19
N GLN A 18 -12.68 18.78 -19.91
CA GLN A 18 -12.42 19.62 -21.07
C GLN A 18 -11.74 20.95 -20.70
N ASN A 19 -12.04 21.54 -19.54
CA ASN A 19 -11.39 22.75 -19.06
C ASN A 19 -9.94 22.49 -18.63
N ILE A 20 -9.63 21.35 -17.99
CA ILE A 20 -8.25 20.95 -17.69
C ILE A 20 -7.45 20.80 -18.99
N MET A 21 -8.00 20.16 -20.03
CA MET A 21 -7.32 20.00 -21.31
C MET A 21 -7.20 21.33 -22.10
N LYS A 22 -8.18 22.24 -21.97
CA LYS A 22 -8.15 23.56 -22.62
C LYS A 22 -7.29 24.61 -21.90
N GLU A 23 -7.02 24.48 -20.60
CA GLU A 23 -6.10 25.36 -19.86
C GLU A 23 -4.63 24.94 -20.00
N ILE A 24 -4.36 23.65 -20.19
CA ILE A 24 -2.99 23.12 -20.36
C ILE A 24 -2.36 23.59 -21.69
N ILE A 25 -3.14 23.72 -22.77
CA ILE A 25 -2.60 24.01 -24.12
C ILE A 25 -2.17 25.49 -24.30
N PRO A 26 -2.87 26.52 -23.78
CA PRO A 26 -2.49 27.93 -23.94
C PRO A 26 -1.51 28.45 -22.89
N SER A 27 -1.46 27.89 -21.66
CA SER A 27 -0.54 28.37 -20.62
C SER A 27 0.94 28.10 -20.97
N ILE A 28 1.19 27.18 -21.91
CA ILE A 28 2.49 26.84 -22.52
C ILE A 28 3.09 28.01 -23.32
N LYS A 29 2.32 29.05 -23.69
CA LYS A 29 2.84 30.16 -24.52
C LYS A 29 3.20 31.46 -23.79
N ASN A 30 2.83 31.66 -22.53
CA ASN A 30 2.86 33.00 -21.91
C ASN A 30 3.72 33.16 -20.64
N GLN A 31 4.69 32.28 -20.37
CA GLN A 31 5.66 32.50 -19.29
C GLN A 31 7.10 32.56 -19.80
N SER A 32 7.37 33.51 -20.71
CA SER A 32 8.70 34.10 -20.82
C SER A 32 8.69 35.45 -20.09
N ASN A 33 9.28 35.50 -18.89
CA ASN A 33 10.13 36.59 -18.37
C ASN A 33 10.17 36.60 -16.83
N GLY A 34 11.30 36.18 -16.23
CA GLY A 34 11.57 36.29 -14.79
C GLY A 34 12.68 35.35 -14.29
N ILE A 35 13.90 35.85 -14.12
CA ILE A 35 15.19 35.12 -14.16
C ILE A 35 15.67 34.51 -12.81
N ASN A 36 16.11 33.24 -12.90
CA ASN A 36 17.22 32.52 -12.22
C ASN A 36 17.12 31.80 -10.86
N GLY A 37 15.95 31.65 -10.25
CA GLY A 37 15.72 30.64 -9.20
C GLY A 37 14.59 29.65 -9.50
N CYS A 38 13.66 30.06 -10.36
CA CYS A 38 12.42 29.36 -10.67
C CYS A 38 12.56 28.38 -11.84
N THR A 39 13.49 28.63 -12.77
CA THR A 39 13.69 27.84 -13.99
C THR A 39 14.05 26.38 -13.70
N LYS A 40 14.96 26.11 -12.75
CA LYS A 40 15.37 24.73 -12.44
C LYS A 40 14.23 23.88 -11.86
N ASN A 41 13.40 24.47 -11.00
CA ASN A 41 12.24 23.80 -10.41
C ASN A 41 11.08 23.68 -11.42
N ALA A 42 10.93 24.64 -12.33
CA ALA A 42 9.96 24.58 -13.42
C ALA A 42 10.33 23.47 -14.42
N ASP A 43 11.60 23.40 -14.83
CA ASP A 43 12.13 22.38 -15.74
C ASP A 43 12.02 20.96 -15.13
N GLU A 44 12.35 20.81 -13.84
CA GLU A 44 12.16 19.54 -13.11
C GLU A 44 10.69 19.14 -12.95
N ASN A 45 9.78 20.12 -12.89
CA ASN A 45 8.35 19.84 -12.84
C ASN A 45 7.77 19.50 -14.21
N GLU A 46 8.20 20.20 -15.26
CA GLU A 46 7.81 19.93 -16.64
C GLU A 46 8.29 18.53 -17.09
N HIS A 47 9.54 18.18 -16.76
CA HIS A 47 10.09 16.84 -17.02
C HIS A 47 9.25 15.74 -16.35
N TYR A 48 8.90 15.95 -15.09
CA TYR A 48 8.06 15.02 -14.34
C TYR A 48 6.68 14.85 -14.99
N GLU A 49 6.00 15.95 -15.32
CA GLU A 49 4.68 15.89 -15.96
C GLU A 49 4.74 15.21 -17.34
N LEU A 50 5.79 15.45 -18.11
CA LEU A 50 6.00 14.78 -19.40
C LEU A 50 6.21 13.28 -19.24
N ALA A 51 6.98 12.85 -18.24
CA ALA A 51 7.19 11.43 -17.94
C ALA A 51 5.88 10.75 -17.55
N GLU A 52 5.08 11.37 -16.68
CA GLU A 52 3.75 10.87 -16.29
C GLU A 52 2.79 10.77 -17.47
N ALA A 53 2.74 11.80 -18.32
CA ALA A 53 1.84 11.82 -19.47
C ALA A 53 2.18 10.71 -20.48
N LYS A 54 3.46 10.56 -20.84
CA LYS A 54 3.94 9.48 -21.73
C LYS A 54 3.60 8.11 -21.16
N ASN A 55 3.82 7.95 -19.86
CA ASN A 55 3.58 6.72 -19.16
C ASN A 55 2.08 6.37 -19.07
N SER A 56 1.22 7.37 -18.85
CA SER A 56 -0.25 7.21 -18.86
C SER A 56 -0.76 6.74 -20.22
N VAL A 57 -0.29 7.32 -21.32
CA VAL A 57 -0.64 6.87 -22.69
C VAL A 57 -0.19 5.43 -22.93
N LYS A 58 1.04 5.08 -22.51
CA LYS A 58 1.55 3.70 -22.59
C LYS A 58 0.63 2.72 -21.84
N TYR A 59 0.10 3.10 -20.68
CA TYR A 59 -0.79 2.26 -19.88
C TYR A 59 -2.16 2.07 -20.49
N ILE A 60 -2.77 3.16 -20.94
CA ILE A 60 -4.06 3.14 -21.64
C ILE A 60 -4.00 2.13 -22.80
N LYS A 61 -2.98 2.25 -23.65
CA LYS A 61 -2.78 1.35 -24.78
C LYS A 61 -2.52 -0.09 -24.35
N HIS A 62 -1.69 -0.30 -23.32
CA HIS A 62 -1.41 -1.64 -22.80
C HIS A 62 -2.68 -2.29 -22.22
N PHE A 63 -3.44 -1.55 -21.41
CA PHE A 63 -4.69 -2.00 -20.79
C PHE A 63 -5.70 -2.44 -21.85
N VAL A 64 -6.00 -1.58 -22.82
CA VAL A 64 -6.94 -1.89 -23.91
C VAL A 64 -6.48 -3.13 -24.69
N THR A 65 -5.20 -3.17 -25.07
CA THR A 65 -4.63 -4.31 -25.81
C THR A 65 -4.78 -5.62 -25.04
N LYS A 66 -4.53 -5.59 -23.72
CA LYS A 66 -4.61 -6.77 -22.87
C LYS A 66 -6.04 -7.21 -22.58
N MET A 67 -6.98 -6.26 -22.48
CA MET A 67 -8.40 -6.56 -22.28
C MET A 67 -9.10 -7.03 -23.56
N LYS A 68 -8.58 -6.68 -24.74
CA LYS A 68 -9.19 -6.98 -26.04
C LYS A 68 -9.60 -8.46 -26.22
N PRO A 69 -8.79 -9.49 -25.91
CA PRO A 69 -9.23 -10.88 -26.06
C PRO A 69 -10.43 -11.25 -25.18
N ILE A 70 -10.54 -10.68 -23.97
CA ILE A 70 -11.67 -10.91 -23.06
C ILE A 70 -12.94 -10.26 -23.63
N ILE A 71 -12.80 -9.05 -24.15
CA ILE A 71 -13.92 -8.29 -24.72
C ILE A 71 -14.40 -8.93 -26.02
N ASP A 72 -13.48 -9.32 -26.90
CA ASP A 72 -13.79 -9.93 -28.20
C ASP A 72 -14.52 -11.28 -28.07
N GLN A 73 -14.30 -12.00 -26.96
CA GLN A 73 -14.99 -13.25 -26.65
C GLN A 73 -16.34 -13.06 -25.95
N ASN A 74 -16.67 -11.84 -25.50
CA ASN A 74 -17.87 -11.57 -24.75
C ASN A 74 -19.00 -11.08 -25.66
N ALA A 75 -20.16 -11.75 -25.60
CA ALA A 75 -21.32 -11.42 -26.42
C ALA A 75 -21.89 -10.01 -26.17
N ALA A 76 -21.59 -9.38 -25.03
CA ALA A 76 -21.99 -8.02 -24.71
C ALA A 76 -21.12 -6.93 -25.38
N LYS A 77 -20.08 -7.31 -26.16
CA LYS A 77 -19.25 -6.36 -26.90
C LYS A 77 -20.08 -5.56 -27.92
N PRO A 78 -20.04 -4.22 -27.90
CA PRO A 78 -20.66 -3.38 -28.92
C PRO A 78 -20.11 -3.65 -30.32
N LYS A 79 -20.97 -3.65 -31.35
CA LYS A 79 -20.59 -3.99 -32.74
C LYS A 79 -19.58 -3.02 -33.35
N ASP A 80 -19.64 -1.76 -32.94
CA ASP A 80 -18.78 -0.66 -33.39
C ASP A 80 -17.61 -0.37 -32.43
N TYR A 81 -17.42 -1.19 -31.39
CA TYR A 81 -16.39 -1.01 -30.37
C TYR A 81 -14.98 -0.77 -30.95
N ASP A 82 -14.61 -1.53 -31.99
CA ASP A 82 -13.28 -1.40 -32.61
C ASP A 82 -13.09 -0.10 -33.41
N LYS A 83 -14.15 0.70 -33.62
CA LYS A 83 -14.11 2.02 -34.27
C LYS A 83 -13.97 3.17 -33.28
N TRP A 84 -14.19 2.91 -31.99
CA TRP A 84 -14.11 3.92 -30.94
C TRP A 84 -12.67 4.34 -30.67
N THR A 85 -12.50 5.53 -30.12
CA THR A 85 -11.22 6.02 -29.59
C THR A 85 -10.77 5.18 -28.38
N GLU A 86 -9.46 5.19 -28.06
CA GLU A 86 -8.94 4.47 -26.89
C GLU A 86 -9.61 4.92 -25.58
N GLU A 87 -9.96 6.21 -25.46
CA GLU A 87 -10.65 6.76 -24.30
C GLU A 87 -12.09 6.23 -24.16
N GLU A 88 -12.84 6.19 -25.25
CA GLU A 88 -14.20 5.63 -25.29
C GLU A 88 -14.18 4.13 -24.97
N GLN A 89 -13.21 3.39 -25.52
CA GLN A 89 -13.02 1.98 -25.23
C GLN A 89 -12.74 1.74 -23.74
N ILE A 90 -11.85 2.51 -23.13
CA ILE A 90 -11.54 2.40 -21.70
C ILE A 90 -12.77 2.70 -20.85
N LYS A 91 -13.46 3.81 -21.13
CA LYS A 91 -14.65 4.19 -20.39
C LYS A 91 -15.68 3.06 -20.43
N HIS A 92 -15.92 2.49 -21.60
CA HIS A 92 -16.81 1.34 -21.76
C HIS A 92 -16.35 0.11 -20.99
N ILE A 93 -15.06 -0.22 -21.02
CA ILE A 93 -14.50 -1.34 -20.26
C ILE A 93 -14.74 -1.14 -18.77
N ILE A 94 -14.46 0.05 -18.23
CA ILE A 94 -14.62 0.36 -16.81
C ILE A 94 -16.08 0.29 -16.40
N ASP A 95 -16.97 0.92 -17.16
CA ASP A 95 -18.41 0.98 -16.85
C ASP A 95 -19.06 -0.42 -16.93
N ASN A 96 -18.53 -1.31 -17.77
CA ASN A 96 -19.04 -2.67 -17.97
C ASN A 96 -18.10 -3.75 -17.42
N ILE A 97 -17.18 -3.40 -16.53
CA ILE A 97 -16.13 -4.32 -16.08
C ILE A 97 -16.70 -5.57 -15.42
N LYS A 98 -17.86 -5.45 -14.76
CA LYS A 98 -18.55 -6.57 -14.12
C LYS A 98 -19.10 -7.59 -15.14
N THR A 99 -19.44 -7.12 -16.34
CA THR A 99 -19.88 -7.96 -17.46
C THR A 99 -18.71 -8.74 -18.05
N TYR A 100 -17.53 -8.10 -18.16
CA TYR A 100 -16.33 -8.74 -18.69
C TYR A 100 -15.59 -9.60 -17.67
N MET A 101 -15.70 -9.26 -16.39
CA MET A 101 -14.98 -9.89 -15.28
C MET A 101 -15.91 -10.14 -14.09
N PRO A 102 -16.85 -11.09 -14.21
CA PRO A 102 -17.85 -11.34 -13.17
C PRO A 102 -17.23 -11.85 -11.85
N SER A 103 -16.05 -12.44 -11.90
CA SER A 103 -15.31 -12.99 -10.75
C SER A 103 -14.80 -11.93 -9.77
N ILE A 104 -14.62 -10.67 -10.20
CA ILE A 104 -14.13 -9.61 -9.32
C ILE A 104 -15.28 -9.09 -8.44
N PRO A 105 -15.14 -9.10 -7.10
CA PRO A 105 -16.14 -8.53 -6.20
C PRO A 105 -16.39 -7.05 -6.49
N GLN A 106 -17.64 -6.61 -6.33
CA GLN A 106 -18.05 -5.22 -6.55
C GLN A 106 -17.21 -4.23 -5.74
N SER A 107 -16.86 -4.62 -4.51
CA SER A 107 -16.08 -3.80 -3.58
C SER A 107 -14.67 -3.49 -4.06
N LEU A 108 -14.14 -4.29 -5.01
CA LEU A 108 -12.76 -4.23 -5.52
C LEU A 108 -12.66 -3.63 -6.92
N LEU A 109 -13.76 -3.41 -7.63
CA LEU A 109 -13.74 -2.93 -9.02
C LEU A 109 -13.01 -1.59 -9.20
N PHE A 110 -13.05 -0.72 -8.19
CA PHE A 110 -12.38 0.59 -8.24
C PHE A 110 -10.86 0.50 -8.38
N PHE A 111 -10.23 -0.62 -7.96
CA PHE A 111 -8.80 -0.81 -8.18
C PHE A 111 -8.47 -0.88 -9.67
N ILE A 112 -9.37 -1.42 -10.50
CA ILE A 112 -9.12 -1.61 -11.93
C ILE A 112 -8.92 -0.25 -12.60
N SER A 113 -9.86 0.68 -12.41
CA SER A 113 -9.71 2.04 -12.91
C SER A 113 -8.61 2.80 -12.17
N GLY A 114 -8.42 2.57 -10.88
CA GLY A 114 -7.31 3.16 -10.10
C GLY A 114 -5.91 2.80 -10.61
N THR A 115 -5.76 1.72 -11.37
CA THR A 115 -4.48 1.39 -12.04
C THR A 115 -4.10 2.39 -13.13
N LEU A 116 -5.08 3.08 -13.73
CA LEU A 116 -4.90 3.95 -14.88
C LEU A 116 -4.46 5.37 -14.50
N TYR A 117 -4.59 5.73 -13.23
CA TYR A 117 -4.32 7.08 -12.75
C TYR A 117 -3.08 7.10 -11.87
N ARG A 118 -2.30 8.16 -12.00
CA ARG A 118 -1.18 8.44 -11.10
C ARG A 118 -1.68 8.47 -9.65
N GLY A 119 -1.02 7.72 -8.76
CA GLY A 119 -1.28 7.67 -7.32
C GLY A 119 -1.17 8.99 -6.52
N ASP A 120 -0.79 10.13 -7.11
CA ASP A 120 -0.96 11.44 -6.47
C ASP A 120 -1.70 12.36 -7.45
N CYS A 121 -2.92 12.76 -7.10
CA CYS A 121 -3.76 13.64 -7.90
C CYS A 121 -3.34 15.12 -7.87
N GLY A 122 -2.22 15.46 -7.24
CA GLY A 122 -1.65 16.81 -7.28
C GLY A 122 -2.43 17.86 -6.48
N ARG A 123 -3.38 17.44 -5.64
CA ARG A 123 -4.19 18.37 -4.85
C ARG A 123 -3.37 19.23 -3.88
N ASN A 124 -3.89 20.41 -3.58
CA ASN A 124 -3.30 21.30 -2.57
C ASN A 124 -3.35 20.63 -1.20
N SER A 125 -2.23 20.72 -0.47
CA SER A 125 -2.07 20.11 0.86
C SER A 125 -2.94 20.75 1.94
N MET A 126 -3.47 21.95 1.70
CA MET A 126 -4.32 22.69 2.63
C MET A 126 -5.81 22.40 2.44
N ASP A 127 -6.19 21.81 1.31
CA ASP A 127 -7.59 21.56 1.00
C ASP A 127 -8.15 20.50 1.95
N LYS A 128 -9.31 20.79 2.53
CA LYS A 128 -10.08 19.83 3.31
C LYS A 128 -11.25 19.32 2.47
N PRO A 129 -11.46 18.01 2.37
CA PRO A 129 -12.61 17.49 1.67
C PRO A 129 -13.89 17.74 2.48
N LEU A 130 -15.01 17.91 1.78
CA LEU A 130 -16.31 18.22 2.40
C LEU A 130 -16.80 17.15 3.39
N TRP A 131 -16.37 15.89 3.20
CA TRP A 131 -16.73 14.78 4.08
C TRP A 131 -15.87 14.70 5.35
N LEU A 132 -14.84 15.55 5.51
CA LEU A 132 -13.91 15.49 6.63
C LEU A 132 -14.56 16.03 7.90
N ASP A 133 -14.96 15.09 8.77
CA ASP A 133 -15.22 15.36 10.18
C ASP A 133 -13.89 15.34 10.96
N MET A 134 -13.48 16.50 11.49
CA MET A 134 -12.23 16.66 12.24
C MET A 134 -12.28 16.04 13.64
N GLU A 135 -13.43 16.04 14.31
CA GLU A 135 -13.56 15.43 15.64
C GLU A 135 -13.42 13.91 15.52
N LYS A 136 -14.07 13.33 14.50
CA LYS A 136 -13.92 11.91 14.16
C LYS A 136 -12.49 11.57 13.75
N PHE A 137 -11.82 12.45 13.00
CA PHE A 137 -10.42 12.26 12.63
C PHE A 137 -9.51 12.21 13.87
N GLN A 138 -9.69 13.13 14.81
CA GLN A 138 -8.92 13.20 16.07
C GLN A 138 -9.22 12.02 16.99
N ARG A 139 -10.46 11.55 17.04
CA ARG A 139 -10.82 10.34 17.77
C ARG A 139 -10.08 9.11 17.25
N GLY A 140 -9.97 8.97 15.92
CA GLY A 140 -9.19 7.90 15.31
C GLY A 140 -7.68 8.04 15.54
N GLN A 141 -7.15 9.27 15.54
CA GLN A 141 -5.75 9.53 15.95
C GLN A 141 -5.49 9.04 17.39
N LYS A 142 -6.38 9.40 18.33
CA LYS A 142 -6.29 8.94 19.72
C LYS A 142 -6.35 7.41 19.82
N PHE A 143 -7.26 6.76 19.08
CA PHE A 143 -7.31 5.30 19.02
C PHE A 143 -5.96 4.70 18.59
N VAL A 144 -5.30 5.28 17.57
CA VAL A 144 -3.99 4.78 17.13
C VAL A 144 -2.92 4.94 18.21
N LEU A 145 -2.91 6.05 18.93
CA LEU A 145 -1.96 6.28 20.02
C LEU A 145 -2.19 5.33 21.21
N ASP A 146 -3.45 5.08 21.57
CA ASP A 146 -3.80 4.19 22.69
C ASP A 146 -3.42 2.72 22.42
N TYR A 147 -3.36 2.33 21.14
CA TYR A 147 -3.05 0.97 20.66
C TYR A 147 -1.78 0.90 19.79
N PHE A 148 -0.86 1.86 19.95
CA PHE A 148 0.25 2.07 19.01
C PHE A 148 1.12 0.84 18.79
N VAL A 149 1.41 0.06 19.84
CA VAL A 149 2.21 -1.18 19.74
C VAL A 149 1.47 -2.26 18.96
N SER A 150 0.20 -2.50 19.27
CA SER A 150 -0.66 -3.46 18.57
C SER A 150 -0.78 -3.12 17.09
N ILE A 151 -1.02 -1.85 16.77
CA ILE A 151 -1.16 -1.36 15.40
C ILE A 151 0.18 -1.43 14.66
N SER A 152 1.29 -1.08 15.31
CA SER A 152 2.62 -1.21 14.70
C SER A 152 2.96 -2.67 14.38
N PHE A 153 2.61 -3.60 15.27
CA PHE A 153 2.79 -5.02 15.01
C PHE A 153 1.88 -5.51 13.86
N ALA A 154 0.61 -5.13 13.86
CA ALA A 154 -0.31 -5.45 12.76
C ALA A 154 0.20 -4.94 11.39
N ASN A 155 0.79 -3.74 11.37
CA ASN A 155 1.38 -3.16 10.16
C ASN A 155 2.64 -3.90 9.69
N ILE A 156 3.43 -4.49 10.60
CA ILE A 156 4.55 -5.36 10.21
C ILE A 156 4.03 -6.66 9.61
N ILE A 157 3.00 -7.26 10.22
CA ILE A 157 2.37 -8.49 9.72
C ILE A 157 1.71 -8.27 8.37
N SER A 158 1.08 -7.11 8.13
CA SER A 158 0.45 -6.79 6.85
C SER A 158 1.44 -6.63 5.70
N LEU A 159 2.73 -6.39 5.96
CA LEU A 159 3.76 -6.35 4.91
C LEU A 159 3.87 -7.67 4.16
N PHE A 160 3.63 -8.81 4.83
CA PHE A 160 3.62 -10.12 4.18
C PHE A 160 2.54 -10.22 3.09
N GLN A 161 1.41 -9.54 3.29
CA GLN A 161 0.31 -9.50 2.32
C GLN A 161 0.65 -8.57 1.17
N ILE A 162 1.02 -7.32 1.47
CA ILE A 162 1.23 -6.33 0.42
C ILE A 162 2.46 -6.65 -0.44
N PHE A 163 3.49 -7.30 0.12
CA PHE A 163 4.67 -7.71 -0.67
C PHE A 163 4.37 -8.85 -1.63
N ALA A 164 3.26 -9.58 -1.47
CA ALA A 164 2.84 -10.57 -2.45
C ALA A 164 2.49 -9.92 -3.80
N PHE A 165 2.16 -8.62 -3.79
CA PHE A 165 1.88 -7.83 -4.99
C PHE A 165 3.19 -7.25 -5.54
N THR A 166 3.52 -7.57 -6.79
CA THR A 166 4.75 -7.08 -7.43
C THR A 166 4.76 -5.56 -7.61
N GLY A 167 3.60 -4.93 -7.80
CA GLY A 167 3.44 -3.47 -7.83
C GLY A 167 3.85 -2.79 -6.53
N ALA A 168 3.72 -3.46 -5.39
CA ALA A 168 4.21 -2.96 -4.11
C ALA A 168 5.66 -3.40 -3.82
N LEU A 169 6.04 -4.65 -4.10
CA LEU A 169 7.36 -5.18 -3.76
C LEU A 169 8.49 -4.56 -4.60
N LYS A 170 8.31 -4.46 -5.91
CA LYS A 170 9.37 -4.01 -6.84
C LYS A 170 9.82 -2.58 -6.57
N PRO A 171 8.94 -1.58 -6.37
CA PRO A 171 9.38 -0.23 -6.00
C PRO A 171 10.24 -0.19 -4.74
N LEU A 172 10.00 -1.09 -3.78
CA LEU A 172 10.80 -1.16 -2.56
C LEU A 172 12.20 -1.71 -2.78
N ILE A 173 12.32 -2.75 -3.59
CA ILE A 173 13.62 -3.30 -3.99
C ILE A 173 14.37 -2.25 -4.80
N PHE A 174 13.70 -1.69 -5.81
CA PHE A 174 14.22 -0.66 -6.68
C PHE A 174 14.71 0.59 -5.93
N SER A 175 14.06 0.96 -4.82
CA SER A 175 14.52 2.09 -3.98
C SER A 175 15.91 1.87 -3.36
N GLN A 176 16.34 0.60 -3.23
CA GLN A 176 17.58 0.20 -2.57
C GLN A 176 17.69 0.66 -1.11
N LYS A 177 16.54 0.89 -0.44
CA LYS A 177 16.47 1.35 0.96
C LYS A 177 16.00 0.29 1.96
N SER A 178 15.80 -0.96 1.54
CA SER A 178 15.29 -2.02 2.43
C SER A 178 15.78 -3.45 2.15
N HIS A 179 16.69 -3.65 1.19
CA HIS A 179 17.21 -4.98 0.81
C HIS A 179 18.28 -5.54 1.78
N THR A 180 18.47 -4.94 2.95
CA THR A 180 19.28 -5.50 4.03
C THR A 180 18.61 -5.23 5.37
N PRO A 181 18.83 -6.04 6.42
CA PRO A 181 18.27 -5.77 7.74
C PRO A 181 18.54 -4.35 8.26
N TYR A 182 19.76 -3.83 8.08
CA TYR A 182 20.09 -2.47 8.51
C TYR A 182 19.34 -1.38 7.73
N LEU A 183 19.20 -1.54 6.42
CA LEU A 183 18.47 -0.58 5.60
C LEU A 183 16.96 -0.64 5.90
N ALA A 184 16.41 -1.84 6.05
CA ALA A 184 15.04 -2.06 6.47
C ALA A 184 14.77 -1.42 7.84
N PHE A 185 15.64 -1.63 8.83
CA PHE A 185 15.58 -0.95 10.13
C PHE A 185 15.41 0.57 9.99
N LYS A 186 16.30 1.23 9.23
CA LYS A 186 16.21 2.68 9.02
C LYS A 186 14.89 3.10 8.38
N ARG A 187 14.46 2.37 7.35
CA ARG A 187 13.25 2.69 6.57
C ARG A 187 11.98 2.56 7.42
N TYR A 188 11.81 1.45 8.11
CA TYR A 188 10.60 1.21 8.91
C TYR A 188 10.60 2.03 10.19
N LEU A 189 11.76 2.31 10.80
CA LEU A 189 11.84 3.28 11.91
C LEU A 189 11.38 4.68 11.47
N SER A 190 11.83 5.15 10.30
CA SER A 190 11.37 6.42 9.72
C SER A 190 9.86 6.42 9.47
N THR A 191 9.34 5.31 8.92
CA THR A 191 7.90 5.17 8.63
C THR A 191 7.06 5.24 9.90
N ILE A 192 7.45 4.53 10.97
CA ILE A 192 6.76 4.57 12.27
C ILE A 192 6.85 5.99 12.87
N CYS A 193 7.96 6.70 12.69
CA CYS A 193 8.10 8.09 13.14
C CYS A 193 7.17 9.06 12.40
N TYR A 194 6.96 8.86 11.09
CA TYR A 194 5.98 9.63 10.31
C TYR A 194 4.56 9.32 10.75
N ILE A 195 4.21 8.05 10.94
CA ILE A 195 2.88 7.67 11.43
C ILE A 195 2.65 8.27 12.81
N LYS A 196 3.64 8.22 13.72
CA LYS A 196 3.50 8.85 15.05
C LYS A 196 3.19 10.34 14.94
N SER A 197 3.89 11.10 14.09
CA SER A 197 3.62 12.54 13.94
C SER A 197 2.22 12.80 13.37
N TRP A 198 1.80 12.03 12.37
CA TRP A 198 0.46 12.11 11.78
C TRP A 198 -0.67 11.79 12.76
N MET A 199 -0.38 11.05 13.84
CA MET A 199 -1.35 10.73 14.87
C MET A 199 -1.29 11.68 16.06
N THR A 200 -0.25 12.51 16.19
CA THR A 200 -0.09 13.43 17.32
C THR A 200 -0.42 14.89 16.99
N GLU A 201 -0.37 15.27 15.72
CA GLU A 201 -0.52 16.67 15.28
C GLU A 201 -1.56 16.77 14.14
N ASP A 202 -1.99 17.99 13.82
CA ASP A 202 -2.91 18.26 12.70
C ASP A 202 -2.16 18.29 11.37
N PRO A 203 -2.37 17.32 10.45
CA PRO A 203 -1.63 17.24 9.20
C PRO A 203 -2.09 18.26 8.13
N TRP A 204 -3.17 19.04 8.38
CA TRP A 204 -3.60 20.14 7.49
C TRP A 204 -3.01 21.50 7.87
N THR A 205 -2.41 21.64 9.05
CA THR A 205 -1.89 22.95 9.49
C THR A 205 -0.42 23.11 9.08
N VAL A 206 -0.12 24.09 8.22
CA VAL A 206 1.26 24.42 7.79
C VAL A 206 2.14 24.65 9.02
N GLY A 207 3.35 24.09 8.97
CA GLY A 207 4.35 24.25 10.02
C GLY A 207 4.30 23.16 11.09
N THR A 208 3.21 22.40 11.20
CA THR A 208 3.21 21.18 12.03
C THR A 208 4.18 20.15 11.45
N ARG A 209 4.72 19.29 12.31
CA ARG A 209 5.56 18.17 11.88
C ARG A 209 4.75 17.20 11.01
N ALA A 210 3.48 16.95 11.36
CA ALA A 210 2.61 16.08 10.57
C ALA A 210 2.44 16.58 9.12
N TYR A 211 2.17 17.87 8.93
CA TYR A 211 2.08 18.48 7.60
C TYR A 211 3.38 18.33 6.81
N ASN A 212 4.52 18.67 7.43
CA ASN A 212 5.84 18.59 6.79
C ASN A 212 6.21 17.14 6.41
N ASP A 213 5.85 16.19 7.26
CA ASP A 213 6.07 14.76 7.05
C ASP A 213 5.21 14.25 5.89
N ILE A 214 3.94 14.65 5.77
CA ILE A 214 3.08 14.34 4.60
C ILE A 214 3.72 14.87 3.31
N GLN A 215 4.17 16.13 3.28
CA GLN A 215 4.81 16.69 2.09
C GLN A 215 6.10 15.95 1.73
N THR A 216 6.86 15.52 2.73
CA THR A 216 8.07 14.71 2.53
C THR A 216 7.74 13.35 1.92
N VAL A 217 6.71 12.67 2.40
CA VAL A 217 6.26 11.40 1.84
C VAL A 217 5.74 11.55 0.41
N ARG A 218 4.96 12.59 0.10
CA ARG A 218 4.51 12.89 -1.27
C ARG A 218 5.71 13.07 -2.21
N ARG A 219 6.74 13.82 -1.81
CA ARG A 219 7.98 13.97 -2.60
C ARG A 219 8.70 12.62 -2.81
N MET A 220 8.84 11.80 -1.78
CA MET A 220 9.44 10.47 -1.91
C MET A 220 8.66 9.58 -2.89
N HIS A 221 7.32 9.61 -2.85
CA HIS A 221 6.49 8.89 -3.80
C HIS A 221 6.64 9.43 -5.22
N ARG A 222 6.70 10.75 -5.40
CA ARG A 222 6.98 11.40 -6.70
C ARG A 222 8.31 10.96 -7.28
N GLU A 223 9.38 10.94 -6.48
CA GLU A 223 10.72 10.52 -6.92
C GLU A 223 10.75 9.07 -7.38
N ILE A 224 10.15 8.15 -6.62
CA ILE A 224 10.11 6.73 -7.00
C ILE A 224 9.28 6.54 -8.27
N ARG A 225 8.13 7.21 -8.34
CA ARG A 225 7.24 7.15 -9.48
C ARG A 225 7.88 7.68 -10.76
N LEU A 226 8.59 8.82 -10.70
CA LEU A 226 9.35 9.35 -11.84
C LEU A 226 10.33 8.30 -12.38
N LYS A 227 11.15 7.70 -11.50
CA LYS A 227 12.11 6.66 -11.88
C LYS A 227 11.46 5.42 -12.48
N LEU A 228 10.24 5.08 -12.06
CA LEU A 228 9.48 3.96 -12.64
C LEU A 228 8.85 4.33 -13.99
N CYS A 229 8.43 5.58 -14.19
CA CYS A 229 7.85 6.05 -15.46
C CYS A 229 8.90 6.15 -16.56
N GLU A 230 10.15 6.45 -16.20
CA GLU A 230 11.29 6.54 -17.13
C GLU A 230 11.80 5.17 -17.60
N LYS A 231 11.32 4.07 -17.02
CA LYS A 231 11.79 2.72 -17.30
C LYS A 231 10.72 1.84 -17.93
N ASP A 232 11.16 0.90 -18.75
CA ASP A 232 10.28 -0.17 -19.21
C ASP A 232 10.13 -1.30 -18.18
N THR A 233 9.26 -2.26 -18.49
CA THR A 233 8.88 -3.33 -17.56
C THR A 233 10.04 -4.30 -17.33
N GLU A 234 10.81 -4.58 -18.37
CA GLU A 234 11.97 -5.46 -18.37
C GLU A 234 13.12 -4.86 -17.54
N GLU A 235 13.40 -3.56 -17.69
CA GLU A 235 14.36 -2.82 -16.89
C GLU A 235 14.00 -2.85 -15.40
N ILE A 236 12.72 -2.64 -15.07
CA ILE A 236 12.25 -2.70 -13.69
C ILE A 236 12.37 -4.12 -13.14
N GLU A 237 12.06 -5.15 -13.93
CA GLU A 237 12.23 -6.55 -13.52
C GLU A 237 13.69 -6.84 -13.19
N MET A 238 14.63 -6.45 -14.06
CA MET A 238 16.07 -6.63 -13.84
C MET A 238 16.55 -5.87 -12.60
N ALA A 239 16.15 -4.60 -12.46
CA ALA A 239 16.53 -3.77 -11.31
C ALA A 239 15.90 -4.21 -9.98
N SER A 240 14.86 -5.05 -10.04
CA SER A 240 14.18 -5.61 -8.87
C SER A 240 14.66 -7.02 -8.50
N LYS A 241 15.66 -7.58 -9.21
CA LYS A 241 16.29 -8.84 -8.79
C LYS A 241 17.28 -8.59 -7.66
N ILE A 242 17.22 -9.44 -6.65
CA ILE A 242 18.18 -9.45 -5.54
C ILE A 242 19.17 -10.59 -5.79
N PRO A 243 20.47 -10.30 -5.99
CA PRO A 243 21.46 -11.36 -6.16
C PRO A 243 21.59 -12.14 -4.85
N ASN A 244 21.48 -13.47 -4.93
CA ASN A 244 21.50 -14.37 -3.77
C ASN A 244 20.49 -13.92 -2.69
N PRO A 245 19.19 -14.09 -2.93
CA PRO A 245 18.19 -13.72 -1.95
C PRO A 245 18.30 -14.62 -0.71
N TRP A 246 18.39 -14.03 0.48
CA TRP A 246 18.20 -14.70 1.78
C TRP A 246 16.79 -15.32 1.87
N CYS A 247 16.58 -16.51 1.31
CA CYS A 247 15.30 -17.21 1.28
C CYS A 247 15.42 -18.73 1.60
N PRO A 248 15.98 -19.11 2.76
CA PRO A 248 16.29 -20.51 3.09
C PRO A 248 15.05 -21.39 3.30
N ASN A 249 13.84 -20.81 3.40
CA ASN A 249 12.61 -21.58 3.54
C ASN A 249 11.73 -21.55 2.29
N ARG A 250 12.29 -21.15 1.13
CA ARG A 250 11.55 -20.94 -0.12
C ARG A 250 10.72 -22.14 -0.56
N GLU A 251 11.34 -23.32 -0.62
CA GLU A 251 10.69 -24.56 -1.08
C GLU A 251 9.53 -24.92 -0.15
N ILE A 252 9.79 -24.95 1.16
CA ILE A 252 8.80 -25.23 2.21
C ILE A 252 7.62 -24.26 2.13
N ILE A 253 7.89 -22.96 1.99
CA ILE A 253 6.85 -21.92 1.86
C ILE A 253 6.05 -22.15 0.58
N SER A 254 6.71 -22.44 -0.54
CA SER A 254 6.04 -22.66 -1.83
C SER A 254 5.10 -23.86 -1.80
N GLU A 255 5.51 -24.94 -1.14
CA GLU A 255 4.68 -26.14 -0.99
C GLU A 255 3.45 -25.89 -0.11
N ASP A 256 3.62 -25.26 1.04
CA ASP A 256 2.49 -24.99 1.93
C ASP A 256 1.51 -23.97 1.29
N LEU A 257 2.01 -22.94 0.62
CA LEU A 257 1.19 -21.94 -0.09
C LEU A 257 0.56 -22.47 -1.39
N SER A 258 0.92 -23.67 -1.86
CA SER A 258 0.32 -24.29 -3.06
C SER A 258 -1.18 -24.54 -2.92
N SER A 259 -1.67 -24.61 -1.68
CA SER A 259 -3.10 -24.72 -1.31
C SER A 259 -3.91 -23.46 -1.61
N CYS A 260 -3.25 -22.29 -1.71
CA CYS A 260 -3.92 -21.04 -2.08
C CYS A 260 -4.41 -21.08 -3.53
N PRO A 261 -5.43 -20.29 -3.91
CA PRO A 261 -5.88 -20.22 -5.31
C PRO A 261 -4.75 -19.78 -6.26
N TYR A 262 -4.75 -20.28 -7.50
CA TYR A 262 -3.83 -19.75 -8.49
C TYR A 262 -4.36 -18.41 -9.01
N PRO A 263 -3.53 -17.36 -9.12
CA PRO A 263 -3.99 -16.06 -9.56
C PRO A 263 -4.22 -16.11 -11.08
N THR A 264 -5.49 -16.22 -11.46
CA THR A 264 -5.96 -16.18 -12.84
C THR A 264 -7.02 -15.10 -13.03
N ILE A 265 -7.38 -14.81 -14.27
CA ILE A 265 -8.46 -13.87 -14.59
C ILE A 265 -9.80 -14.40 -14.05
N GLU A 266 -10.03 -15.70 -14.14
CA GLU A 266 -11.24 -16.36 -13.62
C GLU A 266 -11.32 -16.25 -12.09
N ASN A 267 -10.19 -16.21 -11.39
CA ASN A 267 -10.10 -15.94 -9.96
C ASN A 267 -10.01 -14.45 -9.61
N GLY A 268 -10.35 -13.56 -10.55
CA GLY A 268 -10.43 -12.12 -10.34
C GLY A 268 -9.08 -11.40 -10.26
N CYS A 269 -7.97 -12.06 -10.59
CA CYS A 269 -6.62 -11.52 -10.47
C CYS A 269 -6.15 -10.80 -11.74
N ILE A 270 -6.74 -9.64 -12.03
CA ILE A 270 -6.46 -8.88 -13.26
C ILE A 270 -5.01 -8.41 -13.40
N ASN A 271 -4.30 -8.17 -12.28
CA ASN A 271 -2.92 -7.68 -12.30
C ASN A 271 -1.92 -8.73 -12.83
N VAL A 272 -2.36 -9.96 -13.08
CA VAL A 272 -1.55 -10.97 -13.80
C VAL A 272 -1.46 -10.64 -15.29
N LEU A 273 -2.53 -10.05 -15.84
CA LEU A 273 -2.64 -9.70 -17.24
C LEU A 273 -2.00 -8.33 -17.55
N ILE A 274 -2.17 -7.38 -16.62
CA ILE A 274 -1.75 -5.99 -16.80
C ILE A 274 -0.57 -5.73 -15.86
N LYS A 275 0.62 -5.56 -16.45
CA LYS A 275 1.83 -5.17 -15.72
C LYS A 275 2.10 -3.70 -15.99
N LEU A 276 1.71 -2.84 -15.05
CA LEU A 276 1.97 -1.42 -15.13
C LEU A 276 3.29 -1.08 -14.45
N THR A 277 3.95 -0.06 -14.96
CA THR A 277 5.06 0.58 -14.26
C THR A 277 4.46 1.67 -13.34
N GLY A 278 5.27 2.53 -12.71
CA GLY A 278 4.73 3.68 -11.95
C GLY A 278 3.97 3.29 -10.66
N LEU A 279 3.74 4.28 -9.81
CA LEU A 279 2.98 4.12 -8.56
C LEU A 279 1.56 4.66 -8.77
N ASN A 280 0.56 3.84 -8.98
CA ASN A 280 -0.80 4.31 -9.36
C ASN A 280 -1.75 4.46 -8.14
N GLN A 281 -3.00 4.89 -8.37
CA GLN A 281 -4.00 5.05 -7.30
C GLN A 281 -4.36 3.70 -6.64
N ALA A 282 -4.35 2.61 -7.41
CA ALA A 282 -4.56 1.26 -6.88
C ALA A 282 -3.43 0.82 -5.93
N ASP A 283 -2.16 1.10 -6.26
CA ASP A 283 -1.02 0.80 -5.37
C ASP A 283 -1.11 1.58 -4.06
N MET A 284 -1.53 2.85 -4.15
CA MET A 284 -1.73 3.70 -2.98
C MET A 284 -2.89 3.19 -2.11
N ALA A 285 -4.01 2.78 -2.72
CA ALA A 285 -5.14 2.19 -2.03
C ALA A 285 -4.81 0.84 -1.38
N ALA A 286 -4.03 -0.01 -2.06
CA ALA A 286 -3.55 -1.28 -1.52
C ALA A 286 -2.58 -1.07 -0.34
N THR A 287 -1.75 -0.03 -0.42
CA THR A 287 -0.88 0.39 0.70
C THR A 287 -1.72 0.89 1.87
N GLN A 288 -2.79 1.66 1.63
CA GLN A 288 -3.72 2.09 2.67
C GLN A 288 -4.41 0.88 3.34
N PHE A 289 -4.82 -0.13 2.55
CA PHE A 289 -5.30 -1.41 3.11
C PHE A 289 -4.27 -2.05 4.03
N ALA A 290 -2.98 -2.06 3.66
CA ALA A 290 -1.94 -2.65 4.51
C ALA A 290 -1.86 -1.99 5.90
N PHE A 291 -2.26 -0.73 6.04
CA PHE A 291 -2.29 -0.03 7.34
C PHE A 291 -3.54 -0.30 8.19
N ILE A 292 -4.64 -0.76 7.59
CA ILE A 292 -5.93 -0.88 8.29
C ILE A 292 -6.53 -2.29 8.29
N GLY A 293 -6.25 -3.09 7.27
CA GLY A 293 -7.00 -4.30 6.94
C GLY A 293 -6.97 -5.34 8.05
N MET A 294 -5.79 -5.57 8.62
CA MET A 294 -5.61 -6.53 9.71
C MET A 294 -6.31 -6.11 10.99
N ILE A 295 -6.27 -4.82 11.31
CA ILE A 295 -6.92 -4.25 12.49
C ILE A 295 -8.44 -4.31 12.34
N LEU A 296 -8.96 -4.10 11.12
CA LEU A 296 -10.40 -4.13 10.85
C LEU A 296 -11.00 -5.53 10.90
N LEU A 297 -10.25 -6.53 10.44
CA LEU A 297 -10.74 -7.90 10.29
C LEU A 297 -10.42 -8.79 11.49
N TYR A 298 -9.30 -8.55 12.16
CA TYR A 298 -8.82 -9.38 13.26
C TYR A 298 -8.43 -8.56 14.51
N PRO A 299 -9.23 -7.56 14.94
CA PRO A 299 -8.81 -6.65 16.01
C PRO A 299 -8.46 -7.39 17.31
N GLN A 300 -9.21 -8.44 17.65
CA GLN A 300 -9.00 -9.21 18.88
C GLN A 300 -7.65 -9.92 18.90
N GLU A 301 -7.13 -10.33 17.73
CA GLU A 301 -5.83 -11.00 17.61
C GLU A 301 -4.64 -10.05 17.83
N PHE A 302 -4.92 -8.75 17.83
CA PHE A 302 -4.00 -7.68 18.20
C PHE A 302 -4.33 -7.06 19.56
N GLY A 303 -5.27 -7.65 20.31
CA GLY A 303 -5.70 -7.19 21.62
C GLY A 303 -6.51 -5.89 21.59
N ILE A 304 -7.09 -5.58 20.43
CA ILE A 304 -7.92 -4.40 20.20
C ILE A 304 -9.38 -4.79 20.43
N TYR A 305 -10.00 -4.18 21.44
CA TYR A 305 -11.41 -4.39 21.80
C TYR A 305 -12.05 -3.01 21.93
N VAL A 306 -12.60 -2.52 20.83
CA VAL A 306 -13.17 -1.16 20.72
C VAL A 306 -14.54 -1.18 20.07
N SER A 307 -15.26 -0.08 20.20
CA SER A 307 -16.56 0.10 19.57
C SER A 307 -16.43 0.19 18.03
N ASP A 308 -17.51 -0.10 17.31
CA ASP A 308 -17.57 0.17 15.88
C ASP A 308 -17.44 1.68 15.57
N GLU A 309 -17.79 2.56 16.52
CA GLU A 309 -17.60 4.00 16.40
C GLU A 309 -16.10 4.38 16.38
N ASP A 310 -15.30 3.82 17.31
CA ASP A 310 -13.85 4.03 17.32
C ASP A 310 -13.19 3.42 16.09
N MET A 311 -13.65 2.25 15.65
CA MET A 311 -13.16 1.62 14.43
C MET A 311 -13.51 2.43 13.17
N ALA A 312 -14.71 3.04 13.13
CA ALA A 312 -15.09 3.95 12.06
C ALA A 312 -14.27 5.25 12.10
N ALA A 313 -13.94 5.75 13.29
CA ALA A 313 -13.05 6.90 13.47
C ALA A 313 -11.63 6.58 12.98
N PHE A 314 -11.09 5.40 13.28
CA PHE A 314 -9.81 4.91 12.75
C PHE A 314 -9.79 4.88 11.22
N CYS A 315 -10.82 4.32 10.58
CA CYS A 315 -10.96 4.36 9.12
C CYS A 315 -11.03 5.79 8.60
N HIS A 316 -11.75 6.68 9.28
CA HIS A 316 -11.89 8.09 8.88
C HIS A 316 -10.56 8.84 8.94
N THR A 317 -9.74 8.58 9.97
CA THR A 317 -8.36 9.09 10.05
C THR A 317 -7.54 8.64 8.85
N TRP A 318 -7.54 7.33 8.55
CA TRP A 318 -6.81 6.83 7.39
C TRP A 318 -7.37 7.33 6.06
N ARG A 319 -8.68 7.58 5.96
CA ARG A 319 -9.29 8.23 4.79
C ARG A 319 -8.72 9.63 4.59
N GLY A 320 -8.65 10.43 5.65
CA GLY A 320 -8.04 11.77 5.65
C GLY A 320 -6.55 11.76 5.30
N LEU A 321 -5.78 10.83 5.87
CA LEU A 321 -4.35 10.67 5.54
C LEU A 321 -4.15 10.24 4.08
N GLY A 322 -4.97 9.31 3.58
CA GLY A 322 -4.93 8.90 2.17
C GLY A 322 -5.26 10.07 1.23
N TYR A 323 -6.25 10.89 1.60
CA TYR A 323 -6.57 12.11 0.87
C TYR A 323 -5.36 13.04 0.79
N LEU A 324 -4.72 13.33 1.92
CA LEU A 324 -3.53 14.19 2.00
C LEU A 324 -2.32 13.64 1.25
N LEU A 325 -2.19 12.32 1.16
CA LEU A 325 -1.14 11.63 0.39
C LEU A 325 -1.41 11.57 -1.12
N GLY A 326 -2.53 12.14 -1.58
CA GLY A 326 -2.87 12.27 -3.00
C GLY A 326 -3.82 11.20 -3.54
N ILE A 327 -4.41 10.36 -2.69
CA ILE A 327 -5.39 9.35 -3.12
C ILE A 327 -6.73 10.04 -3.42
N GLU A 328 -7.26 9.88 -4.63
CA GLU A 328 -8.58 10.43 -4.97
C GLU A 328 -9.69 9.77 -4.16
N ASP A 329 -10.78 10.49 -3.91
CA ASP A 329 -11.86 10.02 -3.03
C ASP A 329 -12.51 8.73 -3.52
N GLN A 330 -12.61 8.54 -4.84
CA GLN A 330 -13.15 7.34 -5.47
C GLN A 330 -12.23 6.11 -5.33
N TYR A 331 -10.92 6.31 -5.15
CA TYR A 331 -9.92 5.25 -4.99
C TYR A 331 -9.49 5.05 -3.54
N ASN A 332 -9.90 5.95 -2.63
CA ASN A 332 -9.58 5.84 -1.21
C ASN A 332 -10.19 4.56 -0.62
N PHE A 333 -9.33 3.67 -0.12
CA PHE A 333 -9.74 2.37 0.43
C PHE A 333 -10.67 2.53 1.65
N CYS A 334 -10.54 3.63 2.38
CA CYS A 334 -11.37 3.94 3.56
C CYS A 334 -12.67 4.68 3.22
N ARG A 335 -13.09 4.74 1.94
CA ARG A 335 -14.37 5.36 1.56
C ARG A 335 -15.57 4.47 1.91
N GLY A 336 -16.69 5.14 2.18
CA GLY A 336 -17.97 4.50 2.51
C GLY A 336 -18.13 4.24 4.01
N SER A 337 -19.08 3.36 4.33
CA SER A 337 -19.38 2.91 5.69
C SER A 337 -18.35 1.90 6.20
N LEU A 338 -18.27 1.72 7.52
CA LEU A 338 -17.41 0.69 8.14
C LEU A 338 -17.72 -0.72 7.61
N LYS A 339 -18.98 -1.02 7.32
CA LYS A 339 -19.41 -2.32 6.75
C LYS A 339 -18.81 -2.53 5.35
N GLU A 340 -18.84 -1.52 4.50
CA GLU A 340 -18.25 -1.59 3.16
C GLU A 340 -16.74 -1.72 3.19
N ILE A 341 -16.06 -0.99 4.09
CA ILE A 341 -14.60 -1.09 4.25
C ILE A 341 -14.22 -2.49 4.76
N LYS A 342 -14.93 -3.02 5.77
CA LYS A 342 -14.72 -4.42 6.24
C LYS A 342 -14.97 -5.44 5.12
N GLN A 343 -16.00 -5.25 4.31
CA GLN A 343 -16.29 -6.15 3.18
C GLN A 343 -15.17 -6.11 2.14
N ARG A 344 -14.75 -4.91 1.74
CA ARG A 344 -13.64 -4.69 0.81
C ARG A 344 -12.35 -5.32 1.31
N SER A 345 -12.03 -5.18 2.59
CA SER A 345 -10.87 -5.82 3.21
C SER A 345 -10.92 -7.36 3.10
N ARG A 346 -12.09 -7.98 3.34
CA ARG A 346 -12.25 -9.43 3.18
C ARG A 346 -12.06 -9.84 1.73
N ASP A 347 -12.73 -9.16 0.82
CA ASP A 347 -12.64 -9.45 -0.62
C ASP A 347 -11.20 -9.32 -1.11
N PHE A 348 -10.47 -8.28 -0.67
CA PHE A 348 -9.05 -8.06 -1.02
C PHE A 348 -8.15 -9.22 -0.54
N ILE A 349 -8.42 -9.76 0.65
CA ILE A 349 -7.67 -10.90 1.17
C ILE A 349 -8.00 -12.17 0.40
N GLU A 350 -9.29 -12.50 0.31
CA GLU A 350 -9.76 -13.79 -0.21
C GLU A 350 -9.48 -13.94 -1.72
N VAL A 351 -9.71 -12.88 -2.49
CA VAL A 351 -9.57 -12.94 -3.96
C VAL A 351 -8.13 -12.70 -4.38
N TRP A 352 -7.45 -11.71 -3.80
CA TRP A 352 -6.13 -11.30 -4.26
C TRP A 352 -5.00 -11.78 -3.37
N THR A 353 -5.01 -11.44 -2.09
CA THR A 353 -3.85 -11.68 -1.23
C THR A 353 -3.49 -13.17 -1.16
N LYS A 354 -4.48 -14.05 -0.93
CA LYS A 354 -4.27 -15.51 -0.94
C LYS A 354 -3.72 -15.97 -2.29
N SER A 355 -4.31 -15.51 -3.38
CA SER A 355 -3.89 -15.88 -4.74
C SER A 355 -2.45 -15.45 -5.05
N TYR A 356 -2.07 -14.24 -4.67
CA TYR A 356 -0.72 -13.73 -4.91
C TYR A 356 0.33 -14.32 -3.95
N LEU A 357 -0.06 -14.71 -2.73
CA LEU A 357 0.82 -15.45 -1.82
C LEU A 357 1.26 -16.80 -2.44
N ARG A 358 0.40 -17.47 -3.21
CA ARG A 358 0.79 -18.69 -3.95
C ARG A 358 2.02 -18.48 -4.84
N GLN A 359 2.21 -17.26 -5.35
CA GLN A 359 3.34 -16.88 -6.20
C GLN A 359 4.42 -16.09 -5.47
N ALA A 360 4.54 -16.25 -4.14
CA ALA A 360 5.57 -15.58 -3.35
C ALA A 360 6.97 -15.75 -4.00
N LEU A 361 7.63 -14.64 -4.30
CA LEU A 361 8.93 -14.62 -4.97
C LEU A 361 10.09 -14.87 -4.00
N PRO A 362 11.29 -15.28 -4.44
CA PRO A 362 12.47 -15.30 -3.58
C PRO A 362 12.73 -13.95 -2.87
N GLU A 363 12.52 -12.86 -3.61
CA GLU A 363 12.65 -11.50 -3.08
C GLU A 363 11.59 -11.16 -2.02
N TRP A 364 10.42 -11.82 -2.06
CA TRP A 364 9.39 -11.66 -1.04
C TRP A 364 9.89 -12.15 0.32
N GLU A 365 10.45 -13.36 0.38
CA GLU A 365 11.01 -13.92 1.61
C GLU A 365 12.21 -13.07 2.08
N HIS A 366 13.12 -12.72 1.17
CA HIS A 366 14.29 -11.92 1.49
C HIS A 366 13.92 -10.56 2.13
N MET A 367 13.02 -9.81 1.50
CA MET A 367 12.63 -8.48 1.96
C MET A 367 11.92 -8.55 3.32
N LEU A 368 11.04 -9.55 3.52
CA LEU A 368 10.35 -9.75 4.79
C LEU A 368 11.28 -10.19 5.91
N ARG A 369 12.29 -11.03 5.63
CA ARG A 369 13.34 -11.34 6.60
C ARG A 369 14.14 -10.11 6.98
N CYS A 370 14.49 -9.25 6.02
CA CYS A 370 15.14 -7.97 6.29
C CYS A 370 14.27 -7.08 7.20
N VAL A 371 12.96 -7.03 6.95
CA VAL A 371 12.01 -6.30 7.82
C VAL A 371 12.03 -6.83 9.24
N ILE A 372 11.86 -8.14 9.42
CA ILE A 372 11.76 -8.77 10.74
C ILE A 372 13.09 -8.66 11.49
N GLU A 373 14.22 -8.98 10.86
CA GLU A 373 15.54 -8.84 11.48
C GLU A 373 15.85 -7.37 11.79
N GLY A 374 15.53 -6.45 10.88
CA GLY A 374 15.73 -5.01 11.08
C GLY A 374 14.88 -4.46 12.23
N SER A 375 13.65 -4.94 12.40
CA SER A 375 12.80 -4.56 13.53
C SER A 375 13.45 -4.93 14.87
N SER A 376 14.13 -6.08 14.93
CA SER A 376 14.82 -6.56 16.15
C SER A 376 15.93 -5.63 16.65
N TYR A 377 16.40 -4.68 15.82
CA TYR A 377 17.47 -3.76 16.20
C TYR A 377 17.03 -2.71 17.22
N PHE A 378 15.73 -2.45 17.32
CA PHE A 378 15.16 -1.61 18.39
C PHE A 378 14.06 -2.34 19.16
N MET A 379 13.40 -3.32 18.56
CA MET A 379 12.34 -4.11 19.20
C MET A 379 12.16 -5.48 18.53
N GLY A 380 12.46 -6.57 19.24
CA GLY A 380 12.39 -7.93 18.70
C GLY A 380 11.44 -8.84 19.48
N PHE A 381 10.29 -9.19 18.90
CA PHE A 381 9.33 -10.13 19.49
C PHE A 381 9.16 -11.42 18.66
N PHE A 382 9.19 -11.32 17.34
CA PHE A 382 8.91 -12.42 16.41
C PHE A 382 10.10 -12.73 15.51
N THR A 383 10.32 -14.02 15.20
CA THR A 383 11.17 -14.44 14.08
C THR A 383 10.35 -14.43 12.79
N PHE A 384 11.01 -14.52 11.63
CA PHE A 384 10.31 -14.60 10.34
C PHE A 384 9.29 -15.75 10.29
N LYS A 385 9.68 -16.95 10.75
CA LYS A 385 8.79 -18.12 10.79
C LYS A 385 7.57 -17.87 11.67
N MET A 386 7.76 -17.29 12.85
CA MET A 386 6.66 -16.97 13.76
C MET A 386 5.72 -15.93 13.14
N ALA A 387 6.24 -14.89 12.50
CA ALA A 387 5.45 -13.85 11.86
C ALA A 387 4.64 -14.39 10.67
N LEU A 388 5.27 -15.25 9.85
CA LEU A 388 4.61 -15.96 8.75
C LEU A 388 3.45 -16.82 9.27
N LEU A 389 3.71 -17.67 10.27
CA LEU A 389 2.68 -18.55 10.84
C LEU A 389 1.58 -17.77 11.55
N PHE A 390 1.91 -16.64 12.17
CA PHE A 390 0.92 -15.73 12.75
C PHE A 390 -0.02 -15.20 11.66
N LEU A 391 0.53 -14.69 10.55
CA LEU A 391 -0.28 -14.23 9.42
C LEU A 391 -1.15 -15.35 8.84
N THR A 392 -0.55 -16.50 8.48
CA THR A 392 -1.27 -17.55 7.76
C THR A 392 -2.37 -18.16 8.62
N ASN A 393 -2.20 -18.20 9.95
CA ASN A 393 -3.28 -18.51 10.88
C ASN A 393 -4.47 -17.54 10.72
N LEU A 394 -4.23 -16.23 10.70
CA LEU A 394 -5.30 -15.23 10.54
C LEU A 394 -6.02 -15.36 9.20
N LEU A 395 -5.27 -15.71 8.15
CA LEU A 395 -5.81 -15.91 6.81
C LEU A 395 -6.42 -17.30 6.60
N ASN A 396 -6.40 -18.18 7.60
CA ASN A 396 -6.80 -19.59 7.49
C ASN A 396 -6.08 -20.34 6.35
N ILE A 397 -4.76 -20.13 6.24
CA ILE A 397 -3.87 -20.85 5.32
C ILE A 397 -3.06 -21.85 6.14
N ASP A 398 -3.20 -23.14 5.81
CA ASP A 398 -2.44 -24.18 6.48
C ASP A 398 -0.97 -24.18 6.02
N MET A 399 -0.07 -24.36 6.99
CA MET A 399 1.38 -24.32 6.79
C MET A 399 2.08 -25.49 7.51
N PRO A 400 1.70 -26.74 7.22
CA PRO A 400 2.13 -27.89 8.02
C PRO A 400 3.64 -28.13 7.95
N ARG A 401 4.29 -27.88 6.80
CA ARG A 401 5.73 -28.06 6.67
C ARG A 401 6.49 -26.96 7.40
N MET A 402 6.06 -25.71 7.27
CA MET A 402 6.68 -24.61 8.03
C MET A 402 6.59 -24.86 9.53
N ARG A 403 5.43 -25.32 10.03
CA ARG A 403 5.24 -25.71 11.44
C ARG A 403 6.17 -26.83 11.87
N SER A 404 6.40 -27.82 11.01
CA SER A 404 7.28 -28.94 11.34
C SER A 404 8.73 -28.47 11.56
N THR A 405 9.16 -27.40 10.86
CA THR A 405 10.51 -26.81 11.03
C THR A 405 10.72 -26.02 12.33
N LEU A 406 9.68 -25.76 13.10
CA LEU A 406 9.83 -25.03 14.36
C LEU A 406 10.43 -25.93 15.44
N THR A 407 11.44 -25.41 16.14
CA THR A 407 11.94 -26.01 17.37
C THR A 407 10.88 -26.00 18.47
N TYR A 408 11.01 -26.85 19.50
CA TYR A 408 10.10 -26.83 20.66
C TYR A 408 10.01 -25.44 21.30
N TYR A 409 11.13 -24.73 21.42
CA TYR A 409 11.18 -23.37 21.94
C TYR A 409 10.41 -22.38 21.05
N GLU A 410 10.59 -22.43 19.72
CA GLU A 410 9.85 -21.55 18.80
C GLU A 410 8.36 -21.82 18.81
N ARG A 411 7.93 -23.09 18.89
CA ARG A 411 6.51 -23.47 19.00
C ARG A 411 5.91 -22.90 20.28
N PHE A 412 6.57 -23.12 21.42
CA PHE A 412 6.14 -22.56 22.69
C PHE A 412 6.06 -21.03 22.65
N LYS A 413 7.11 -20.38 22.13
CA LYS A 413 7.17 -18.91 22.00
C LYS A 413 6.07 -18.38 21.09
N LEU A 414 5.73 -19.05 19.98
CA LEU A 414 4.64 -18.66 19.09
C LEU A 414 3.29 -18.69 19.82
N ILE A 415 2.99 -19.80 20.52
CA ILE A 415 1.74 -19.95 21.28
C ILE A 415 1.62 -18.87 22.36
N ILE A 416 2.68 -18.65 23.14
CA ILE A 416 2.70 -17.61 24.17
C ILE A 416 2.55 -16.21 23.56
N SER A 417 3.22 -15.94 22.43
CA SER A 417 3.14 -14.63 21.78
C SER A 417 1.74 -14.37 21.23
N GLN A 418 1.09 -15.38 20.64
CA GLN A 418 -0.30 -15.29 20.20
C GLN A 418 -1.23 -15.02 21.37
N HIS A 419 -1.14 -15.81 22.44
CA HIS A 419 -1.96 -15.59 23.63
C HIS A 419 -1.73 -14.21 24.26
N PHE A 420 -0.48 -13.77 24.31
CA PHE A 420 -0.11 -12.46 24.80
C PHE A 420 -0.75 -11.33 23.97
N MET A 421 -0.66 -11.44 22.63
CA MET A 421 -1.24 -10.45 21.72
C MET A 421 -2.77 -10.44 21.76
N SER A 422 -3.44 -11.58 21.86
CA SER A 422 -4.90 -11.60 21.79
C SER A 422 -5.59 -11.28 23.14
N TYR A 423 -4.93 -11.59 24.26
CA TYR A 423 -5.54 -11.50 25.59
C TYR A 423 -4.80 -10.61 26.59
N ILE A 424 -3.46 -10.69 26.67
CA ILE A 424 -2.70 -9.99 27.72
C ILE A 424 -2.59 -8.50 27.40
N ILE A 425 -2.29 -8.13 26.15
CA ILE A 425 -2.14 -6.73 25.73
C ILE A 425 -3.47 -5.94 25.79
N ARG A 426 -4.61 -6.63 25.92
CA ARG A 426 -5.91 -5.97 26.18
C ARG A 426 -5.91 -5.25 27.52
N ILE A 427 -5.16 -5.74 28.51
CA ILE A 427 -5.11 -5.16 29.86
C ILE A 427 -4.49 -3.77 29.77
N ARG A 428 -5.28 -2.74 30.11
CA ARG A 428 -4.92 -1.33 29.93
C ARG A 428 -3.54 -0.97 30.49
N PHE A 429 -3.25 -1.37 31.73
CA PHE A 429 -1.96 -1.09 32.37
C PHE A 429 -0.77 -1.72 31.60
N ILE A 430 -0.92 -2.97 31.16
CA ILE A 430 0.11 -3.66 30.38
C ILE A 430 0.31 -2.95 29.04
N ARG A 431 -0.78 -2.61 28.35
CA ARG A 431 -0.74 -1.88 27.08
C ARG A 431 -0.03 -0.54 27.22
N GLU A 432 -0.42 0.28 28.19
CA GLU A 432 0.18 1.59 28.43
C GLU A 432 1.67 1.48 28.76
N PHE A 433 2.06 0.49 29.57
CA PHE A 433 3.47 0.20 29.85
C PHE A 433 4.26 -0.19 28.60
N LEU A 434 3.72 -1.10 27.78
CA LEU A 434 4.37 -1.52 26.53
C LEU A 434 4.46 -0.37 25.53
N THR A 435 3.42 0.44 25.39
CA THR A 435 3.42 1.64 24.54
C THR A 435 4.49 2.63 24.99
N LYS A 436 4.61 2.88 26.30
CA LYS A 436 5.69 3.70 26.85
C LYS A 436 7.07 3.13 26.52
N LYS A 437 7.29 1.83 26.74
CA LYS A 437 8.55 1.16 26.41
C LYS A 437 8.86 1.18 24.92
N PHE A 438 7.84 1.06 24.08
CA PHE A 438 7.97 1.19 22.63
C PHE A 438 8.47 2.58 22.26
N TYR A 439 7.85 3.63 22.78
CA TYR A 439 8.30 5.01 22.50
C TYR A 439 9.71 5.27 23.03
N GLU A 440 10.06 4.81 24.24
CA GLU A 440 11.43 4.92 24.76
C GLU A 440 12.44 4.28 23.80
N LYS A 441 12.18 3.04 23.33
CA LYS A 441 13.07 2.32 22.41
C LYS A 441 13.14 2.95 21.03
N MET A 442 12.02 3.43 20.51
CA MET A 442 11.96 4.12 19.23
C MET A 442 12.75 5.44 19.29
N ASP A 443 12.54 6.26 20.33
CA ASP A 443 13.24 7.53 20.50
C ASP A 443 14.75 7.32 20.76
N GLU A 444 15.13 6.24 21.45
CA GLU A 444 16.53 5.80 21.59
C GLU A 444 17.14 5.45 20.23
N ALA A 445 16.43 4.65 19.42
CA ALA A 445 16.89 4.19 18.12
C ALA A 445 17.08 5.32 17.10
N VAL A 446 16.22 6.35 17.13
CA VAL A 446 16.38 7.56 16.32
C VAL A 446 17.66 8.32 16.67
N LYS A 447 18.12 8.23 17.93
CA LYS A 447 19.29 8.92 18.46
C LYS A 447 20.56 8.05 18.46
N TYR A 448 20.55 6.90 17.79
CA TYR A 448 21.73 6.04 17.71
C TYR A 448 22.94 6.78 17.13
N ARG A 449 24.06 6.73 17.86
CA ARG A 449 25.32 7.35 17.46
C ARG A 449 25.93 6.59 16.26
N PRO A 450 26.84 7.23 15.48
CA PRO A 450 27.50 6.57 14.34
C PRO A 450 28.13 5.21 14.67
N LYS A 451 28.71 5.05 15.87
CA LYS A 451 29.26 3.77 16.35
C LYS A 451 28.20 2.65 16.37
N LYS A 452 26.99 2.93 16.84
CA LYS A 452 25.90 1.95 16.89
C LYS A 452 25.40 1.62 15.49
N HIS A 453 25.28 2.61 14.60
CA HIS A 453 24.95 2.37 13.19
C HIS A 453 25.98 1.46 12.50
N MET A 454 27.27 1.64 12.80
CA MET A 454 28.33 0.79 12.25
C MET A 454 28.23 -0.66 12.77
N GLU A 455 27.95 -0.83 14.06
CA GLU A 455 27.70 -2.15 14.67
C GLU A 455 26.50 -2.86 14.02
N LEU A 456 25.37 -2.15 13.86
CA LEU A 456 24.17 -2.70 13.22
C LEU A 456 24.41 -3.06 11.75
N LYS A 457 25.19 -2.25 11.02
CA LYS A 457 25.57 -2.56 9.63
C LYS A 457 26.43 -3.83 9.56
N LYS A 458 27.39 -4.01 10.47
CA LYS A 458 28.20 -5.23 10.57
C LYS A 458 27.34 -6.45 10.92
N ARG A 459 26.42 -6.33 11.88
CA ARG A 459 25.44 -7.39 12.21
C ARG A 459 24.62 -7.77 10.98
N SER A 460 24.07 -6.78 10.27
CA SER A 460 23.29 -6.99 9.06
C SER A 460 24.07 -7.73 7.96
N GLN A 461 25.35 -7.40 7.76
CA GLN A 461 26.21 -8.09 6.79
C GLN A 461 26.48 -9.53 7.22
N LYS A 462 26.77 -9.76 8.50
CA LYS A 462 26.97 -11.10 9.05
C LYS A 462 25.73 -11.97 8.89
N THR A 463 24.55 -11.47 9.24
CA THR A 463 23.29 -12.21 9.10
C THR A 463 23.01 -12.62 7.65
N LEU A 464 23.29 -11.75 6.68
CA LEU A 464 23.13 -12.10 5.26
C LEU A 464 24.18 -13.13 4.80
N ALA A 465 25.41 -13.05 5.30
CA ALA A 465 26.46 -14.01 4.95
C ALA A 465 26.21 -15.40 5.56
N GLU A 466 25.61 -15.50 6.75
CA GLU A 466 25.25 -16.76 7.40
C GLU A 466 23.91 -17.35 6.91
N GLY A 467 23.07 -16.51 6.31
CA GLY A 467 21.75 -16.90 5.80
C GLY A 467 21.74 -17.36 4.34
N LEU A 468 22.85 -17.14 3.63
CA LEU A 468 23.17 -17.71 2.32
C LEU A 468 23.87 -19.05 2.51
#